data_AF-A0A931H7I3-F1
#
_entry.id   AF-A0A931H7I3-F1
#
_cell.length_a   1.000
_cell.length_b   1.000
_cell.length_c   1.000
_cell.angle_alpha   90.00
_cell.angle_beta   90.00
_cell.angle_gamma   90.00
#
_symmetry.space_group_name_H-M   'P 1'
#
loop_
_entity.id
_entity.type
_entity.pdbx_description
1 polymer ?
#
loop_
_entity_poly.entity_id
_entity_poly.type
_entity_poly.pdbx_seq_one_letter_code
_entity_poly.pdbx_strand_id
1 'polypeptide(L)'
;MTSAIQEVFDRTSLPYSAVCYVTVVFPDGASQRGSGVLVGPNDVLTALHMVYQGSHGGWATQVSVAPGADTSPYDTPYGVISDFGSLSGRAANWDFDGDGLITQAEAQGDMAVIGLRQRIGDAAGWLQPIAVPADFTGIAAGYPARPPISAGLGLMQQAMFADASTSYGTYDVSGSLGAGASGGPLVYTREGVSYVAGVLSSGTSNNSASTYAGVFGSGTLDWLQQAMAANDSLLPAHPQSAITGTTGADFLLGDGNDNLFTANAGDDTLVGSGGDDTLDGGDGLDLARFSVWRSAYSIGPDGGSLVVHDNQGGRDGTDRLASIERLQFTDGNLAFDLSGNAGVVARILGAVFGPWAAGDAASAGQGLVRLDAGMGEADLMQLALDVRLGAGAGNAAVVDLLYTNVTGAAPSPEVRAHFVALLDQHDISQVGLAGYAALTDLNASNIGFAALVLTGLPYLPAQPPMPAA
;
A
#
# COMPACT_ATOMS: atom_id res chain seq x y z
N MET A 1 -5.54 -34.09 -13.72
CA MET A 1 -5.90 -34.05 -15.16
C MET A 1 -5.73 -32.63 -15.62
N THR A 2 -4.84 -32.37 -16.58
CA THR A 2 -4.62 -31.05 -17.16
C THR A 2 -5.85 -30.64 -17.96
N SER A 3 -6.33 -29.41 -17.77
CA SER A 3 -7.42 -28.86 -18.58
C SER A 3 -6.97 -28.69 -20.04
N ALA A 4 -7.91 -28.64 -20.99
CA ALA A 4 -7.57 -28.30 -22.37
C ALA A 4 -7.14 -26.84 -22.46
N ILE A 5 -6.20 -26.54 -23.35
CA ILE A 5 -5.84 -25.16 -23.72
C ILE A 5 -7.04 -24.51 -24.40
N GLN A 6 -7.39 -23.29 -23.99
CA GLN A 6 -8.54 -22.54 -24.48
C GLN A 6 -8.13 -21.14 -24.94
N GLU A 7 -8.79 -20.65 -25.98
CA GLU A 7 -8.67 -19.26 -26.40
C GLU A 7 -9.48 -18.35 -25.48
N VAL A 8 -8.94 -17.17 -25.21
CA VAL A 8 -9.55 -16.14 -24.36
C VAL A 8 -10.22 -15.09 -25.25
N PHE A 9 -11.55 -15.02 -25.17
CA PHE A 9 -12.34 -14.06 -25.95
C PHE A 9 -12.59 -12.74 -25.21
N ASP A 10 -12.82 -12.76 -23.88
CA ASP A 10 -12.84 -11.54 -23.08
C ASP A 10 -11.42 -11.15 -22.68
N ARG A 11 -10.87 -10.21 -23.43
CA ARG A 11 -9.50 -9.69 -23.26
C ARG A 11 -9.50 -8.28 -22.67
N THR A 12 -10.66 -7.80 -22.22
CA THR A 12 -10.85 -6.45 -21.65
C THR A 12 -11.07 -6.47 -20.14
N SER A 13 -11.13 -7.65 -19.54
CA SER A 13 -11.27 -7.86 -18.10
C SER A 13 -10.03 -8.53 -17.52
N LEU A 14 -9.70 -8.22 -16.27
CA LEU A 14 -8.67 -8.94 -15.53
C LEU A 14 -9.06 -10.42 -15.35
N PRO A 15 -8.10 -11.35 -15.37
CA PRO A 15 -6.66 -11.11 -15.50
C PRO A 15 -6.15 -10.88 -16.94
N TYR A 16 -7.00 -11.09 -17.96
CA TYR A 16 -6.58 -11.20 -19.35
C TYR A 16 -6.22 -9.88 -20.02
N SER A 17 -6.85 -8.78 -19.61
CA SER A 17 -6.49 -7.43 -20.06
C SER A 17 -5.05 -7.05 -19.73
N ALA A 18 -4.50 -7.60 -18.64
CA ALA A 18 -3.11 -7.38 -18.24
C ALA A 18 -2.11 -8.28 -19.00
N VAL A 19 -2.55 -9.36 -19.65
CA VAL A 19 -1.64 -10.28 -20.36
C VAL A 19 -1.23 -9.65 -21.69
N CYS A 20 0.06 -9.58 -21.94
CA CYS A 20 0.64 -8.83 -23.05
C CYS A 20 1.22 -9.74 -24.13
N TYR A 21 0.94 -9.44 -25.39
CA TYR A 21 1.73 -9.94 -26.51
C TYR A 21 2.98 -9.08 -26.65
N VAL A 22 4.16 -9.70 -26.61
CA VAL A 22 5.45 -9.00 -26.61
C VAL A 22 6.23 -9.37 -27.86
N THR A 23 6.77 -8.37 -28.55
CA THR A 23 7.71 -8.56 -29.67
C THR A 23 8.95 -7.73 -29.45
N VAL A 24 10.11 -8.26 -29.83
CA VAL A 24 11.40 -7.60 -29.64
C VAL A 24 12.27 -7.71 -30.88
N VAL A 25 13.23 -6.79 -31.01
CA VAL A 25 14.32 -6.83 -32.01
C VAL A 25 15.66 -6.66 -31.30
N PHE A 26 16.61 -7.55 -31.59
CA PHE A 26 17.96 -7.55 -31.03
C PHE A 26 18.95 -6.75 -31.90
N PRO A 27 20.16 -6.41 -31.39
CA PRO A 27 21.15 -5.60 -32.10
C PRO A 27 21.53 -6.08 -33.50
N ASP A 28 21.49 -7.39 -33.77
CA ASP A 28 21.79 -7.97 -35.08
C ASP A 28 20.59 -7.99 -36.05
N GLY A 29 19.43 -7.49 -35.60
CA GLY A 29 18.19 -7.46 -36.36
C GLY A 29 17.31 -8.71 -36.20
N ALA A 30 17.74 -9.72 -35.43
CA ALA A 30 16.90 -10.85 -35.10
C ALA A 30 15.67 -10.41 -34.29
N SER A 31 14.51 -10.99 -34.59
CA SER A 31 13.25 -10.67 -33.91
C SER A 31 12.68 -11.88 -33.17
N GLN A 32 12.11 -11.65 -32.00
CA GLN A 32 11.45 -12.69 -31.19
C GLN A 32 10.07 -12.21 -30.76
N ARG A 33 9.17 -13.16 -30.53
CA ARG A 33 7.84 -12.92 -29.97
C ARG A 33 7.61 -13.80 -28.75
N GLY A 34 6.80 -13.29 -27.84
CA GLY A 34 6.53 -13.90 -26.55
C GLY A 34 5.31 -13.31 -25.88
N SER A 35 5.29 -13.44 -24.58
CA SER A 35 4.23 -12.99 -23.70
C SER A 35 4.82 -12.18 -22.53
N GLY A 36 3.95 -11.44 -21.85
CA GLY A 36 4.26 -10.74 -20.61
C GLY A 36 2.98 -10.46 -19.83
N VAL A 37 3.10 -9.74 -18.72
CA VAL A 37 1.96 -9.29 -17.94
C VAL A 37 2.21 -7.92 -17.34
N LEU A 38 1.23 -7.03 -17.37
CA LEU A 38 1.28 -5.77 -16.66
C LEU A 38 1.29 -6.02 -15.14
N VAL A 39 2.28 -5.46 -14.44
CA VAL A 39 2.44 -5.57 -12.98
C VAL A 39 2.42 -4.21 -12.26
N GLY A 40 2.33 -3.13 -13.03
CA GLY A 40 2.19 -1.75 -12.56
C GLY A 40 1.68 -0.86 -13.70
N PRO A 41 1.55 0.46 -13.47
CA PRO A 41 1.08 1.41 -14.47
C PRO A 41 1.88 1.39 -15.77
N ASN A 42 3.18 1.15 -15.70
CA ASN A 42 4.09 1.14 -16.84
C ASN A 42 5.08 -0.03 -16.83
N ASP A 43 4.82 -1.07 -16.04
CA ASP A 43 5.69 -2.22 -15.86
C ASP A 43 5.12 -3.48 -16.49
N VAL A 44 5.92 -4.15 -17.33
CA VAL A 44 5.58 -5.46 -17.90
C VAL A 44 6.60 -6.49 -17.43
N LEU A 45 6.12 -7.50 -16.69
CA LEU A 45 6.91 -8.66 -16.32
C LEU A 45 6.92 -9.67 -17.46
N THR A 46 8.10 -10.19 -17.79
CA THR A 46 8.31 -11.23 -18.81
C THR A 46 9.53 -12.10 -18.45
N ALA A 47 9.89 -13.06 -19.30
CA ALA A 47 11.10 -13.86 -19.13
C ALA A 47 12.36 -13.06 -19.56
N LEU A 48 13.52 -13.32 -18.97
CA LEU A 48 14.76 -12.61 -19.32
C LEU A 48 15.18 -12.92 -20.77
N HIS A 49 15.07 -14.18 -21.20
CA HIS A 49 15.40 -14.59 -22.56
C HIS A 49 14.50 -13.96 -23.63
N MET A 50 13.40 -13.30 -23.24
CA MET A 50 12.57 -12.50 -24.15
C MET A 50 13.20 -11.17 -24.51
N VAL A 51 14.04 -10.60 -23.64
CA VAL A 51 14.58 -9.24 -23.80
C VAL A 51 16.10 -9.17 -23.76
N TYR A 52 16.78 -10.28 -23.46
CA TYR A 52 18.23 -10.42 -23.50
C TYR A 52 18.63 -11.72 -24.18
N GLN A 53 19.48 -11.63 -25.20
CA GLN A 53 20.03 -12.77 -25.93
C GLN A 53 21.51 -12.52 -26.23
N GLY A 54 22.41 -13.17 -25.50
CA GLY A 54 23.87 -13.00 -25.71
C GLY A 54 24.31 -13.34 -27.13
N SER A 55 23.69 -14.36 -27.74
CA SER A 55 23.91 -14.80 -29.12
C SER A 55 23.50 -13.77 -30.18
N HIS A 56 22.62 -12.83 -29.84
CA HIS A 56 22.11 -11.78 -30.73
C HIS A 56 22.62 -10.38 -30.35
N GLY A 57 23.68 -10.30 -29.53
CA GLY A 57 24.31 -9.03 -29.14
C GLY A 57 23.83 -8.42 -27.83
N GLY A 58 23.04 -9.15 -27.03
CA GLY A 58 22.62 -8.76 -25.68
C GLY A 58 21.19 -8.28 -25.60
N TRP A 59 20.97 -7.12 -24.98
CA TRP A 59 19.64 -6.56 -24.74
C TRP A 59 18.91 -6.18 -26.03
N ALA A 60 17.60 -6.38 -26.04
CA ALA A 60 16.73 -5.93 -27.12
C ALA A 60 16.85 -4.41 -27.32
N THR A 61 16.83 -3.99 -28.59
CA THR A 61 16.91 -2.58 -29.01
C THR A 61 15.54 -2.00 -29.36
N GLN A 62 14.56 -2.87 -29.62
CA GLN A 62 13.16 -2.50 -29.81
C GLN A 62 12.29 -3.48 -29.04
N VAL A 63 11.24 -2.97 -28.40
CA VAL A 63 10.25 -3.76 -27.68
C VAL A 63 8.88 -3.18 -28.03
N SER A 64 7.92 -4.04 -28.33
CA SER A 64 6.51 -3.66 -28.47
C SER A 64 5.64 -4.56 -27.61
N VAL A 65 4.76 -3.93 -26.83
CA VAL A 65 3.86 -4.57 -25.87
C VAL A 65 2.42 -4.27 -26.28
N ALA A 66 1.59 -5.31 -26.37
CA ALA A 66 0.17 -5.18 -26.68
C ALA A 66 -0.68 -5.94 -25.64
N PRO A 67 -1.18 -5.24 -24.60
CA PRO A 67 -2.07 -5.83 -23.59
C PRO A 67 -3.37 -6.32 -24.20
N GLY A 68 -3.84 -7.49 -23.77
CA GLY A 68 -5.09 -8.10 -24.22
C GLY A 68 -5.17 -8.34 -25.73
N ALA A 69 -4.06 -8.44 -26.45
CA ALA A 69 -4.07 -8.66 -27.90
C ALA A 69 -4.73 -10.00 -28.29
N ASP A 70 -5.20 -10.06 -29.54
CA ASP A 70 -5.48 -11.28 -30.29
C ASP A 70 -4.58 -11.22 -31.53
N THR A 71 -4.02 -12.37 -31.93
CA THR A 71 -3.12 -12.44 -33.08
C THR A 71 -3.79 -12.97 -34.35
N SER A 72 -5.05 -13.42 -34.28
CA SER A 72 -5.81 -13.86 -35.45
C SER A 72 -7.35 -13.84 -35.25
N PRO A 73 -8.07 -12.83 -35.76
CA PRO A 73 -7.54 -11.66 -36.44
C PRO A 73 -6.73 -10.80 -35.49
N TYR A 74 -5.73 -10.09 -36.02
CA TYR A 74 -4.91 -9.22 -35.19
C TYR A 74 -5.74 -8.05 -34.66
N ASP A 75 -5.92 -7.98 -33.35
CA ASP A 75 -6.74 -6.99 -32.66
C ASP A 75 -6.13 -6.62 -31.30
N THR A 76 -6.00 -5.33 -31.01
CA THR A 76 -5.31 -4.82 -29.83
C THR A 76 -6.19 -3.81 -29.08
N PRO A 77 -6.99 -4.26 -28.10
CA PRO A 77 -7.99 -3.41 -27.45
C PRO A 77 -7.39 -2.19 -26.73
N TYR A 78 -6.14 -2.29 -26.30
CA TYR A 78 -5.39 -1.21 -25.64
C TYR A 78 -4.27 -0.62 -26.52
N GLY A 79 -4.22 -0.99 -27.81
CA GLY A 79 -3.17 -0.59 -28.74
C GLY A 79 -1.83 -1.32 -28.55
N VAL A 80 -0.79 -0.80 -29.20
CA VAL A 80 0.58 -1.33 -29.15
C VAL A 80 1.51 -0.24 -28.63
N ILE A 81 2.24 -0.53 -27.56
CA ILE A 81 3.20 0.39 -26.94
C ILE A 81 4.60 -0.01 -27.36
N SER A 82 5.28 0.84 -28.12
CA SER A 82 6.65 0.61 -28.60
C SER A 82 7.70 1.55 -27.97
N ASP A 83 7.27 2.52 -27.15
CA ASP A 83 8.15 3.44 -26.42
C ASP A 83 8.51 2.87 -25.04
N PHE A 84 9.40 1.87 -25.05
CA PHE A 84 9.98 1.34 -23.82
C PHE A 84 11.14 2.23 -23.34
N GLY A 85 11.26 2.38 -22.02
CA GLY A 85 12.27 3.20 -21.38
C GLY A 85 13.42 2.43 -20.74
N SER A 86 13.16 1.23 -20.23
CA SER A 86 14.16 0.41 -19.54
C SER A 86 13.94 -1.08 -19.79
N LEU A 87 15.01 -1.85 -19.60
CA LEU A 87 15.00 -3.29 -19.47
C LEU A 87 15.81 -3.66 -18.23
N SER A 88 15.19 -4.38 -17.30
CA SER A 88 15.84 -4.84 -16.07
C SER A 88 15.70 -6.35 -15.96
N GLY A 89 16.81 -7.06 -15.80
CA GLY A 89 16.83 -8.51 -15.62
C GLY A 89 17.12 -8.88 -14.18
N ARG A 90 16.48 -9.97 -13.71
CA ARG A 90 16.74 -10.55 -12.40
C ARG A 90 18.12 -11.17 -12.31
N ALA A 91 18.61 -11.70 -13.43
CA ALA A 91 19.98 -12.14 -13.64
C ALA A 91 20.60 -11.38 -14.81
N ALA A 92 21.94 -11.41 -14.90
CA ALA A 92 22.67 -10.82 -16.02
C ALA A 92 22.67 -11.71 -17.28
N ASN A 93 22.35 -13.00 -17.11
CA ASN A 93 22.29 -13.97 -18.19
C ASN A 93 21.31 -15.09 -17.79
N TRP A 94 20.52 -15.57 -18.75
CA TRP A 94 19.56 -16.66 -18.55
C TRP A 94 20.14 -18.03 -18.91
N ASP A 95 21.25 -18.08 -19.65
CA ASP A 95 21.93 -19.30 -20.14
C ASP A 95 23.38 -19.30 -19.64
N PHE A 96 23.63 -19.82 -18.43
CA PHE A 96 24.94 -19.70 -17.78
C PHE A 96 25.99 -20.61 -18.40
N ASP A 97 25.60 -21.76 -18.94
CA ASP A 97 26.51 -22.73 -19.53
C ASP A 97 26.62 -22.63 -21.06
N GLY A 98 25.73 -21.86 -21.71
CA GLY A 98 25.78 -21.51 -23.12
C GLY A 98 25.28 -22.60 -24.05
N ASP A 99 24.49 -23.54 -23.55
CA ASP A 99 23.96 -24.67 -24.32
C ASP A 99 22.63 -24.36 -25.05
N GLY A 100 22.05 -23.18 -24.78
CA GLY A 100 20.79 -22.72 -25.36
C GLY A 100 19.54 -23.36 -24.76
N LEU A 101 19.67 -24.07 -23.63
CA LEU A 101 18.59 -24.63 -22.84
C LEU A 101 18.51 -23.89 -21.49
N ILE A 102 17.40 -24.09 -20.78
CA ILE A 102 17.18 -23.50 -19.46
C ILE A 102 16.95 -24.64 -18.48
N THR A 103 17.92 -24.86 -17.60
CA THR A 103 17.76 -25.73 -16.43
C THR A 103 16.85 -25.08 -15.39
N GLN A 104 16.35 -25.85 -14.43
CA GLN A 104 15.58 -25.29 -13.32
C GLN A 104 16.37 -24.26 -12.49
N ALA A 105 17.69 -24.46 -12.36
CA ALA A 105 18.57 -23.54 -11.66
C ALA A 105 18.77 -22.21 -12.41
N GLU A 106 18.66 -22.21 -13.74
CA GLU A 106 18.67 -21.00 -14.57
C GLU A 106 17.31 -20.32 -14.60
N ALA A 107 16.23 -21.12 -14.66
CA ALA A 107 14.86 -20.63 -14.72
C ALA A 107 14.52 -19.68 -13.56
N GLN A 108 15.11 -19.85 -12.37
CA GLN A 108 14.89 -18.95 -11.23
C GLN A 108 15.30 -17.48 -11.49
N GLY A 109 16.25 -17.27 -12.40
CA GLY A 109 16.77 -15.96 -12.79
C GLY A 109 16.20 -15.44 -14.10
N ASP A 110 15.43 -16.27 -14.82
CA ASP A 110 14.86 -15.96 -16.14
C ASP A 110 13.61 -15.09 -16.03
N MET A 111 13.78 -13.89 -15.49
CA MET A 111 12.74 -12.90 -15.28
C MET A 111 13.28 -11.52 -15.62
N ALA A 112 12.47 -10.72 -16.29
CA ALA A 112 12.79 -9.34 -16.62
C ALA A 112 11.57 -8.42 -16.55
N VAL A 113 11.82 -7.16 -16.24
CA VAL A 113 10.82 -6.08 -16.29
C VAL A 113 11.15 -5.18 -17.46
N ILE A 114 10.14 -4.92 -18.29
CA ILE A 114 10.15 -3.88 -19.31
C ILE A 114 9.48 -2.66 -18.69
N GLY A 115 10.21 -1.55 -18.55
CA GLY A 115 9.64 -0.26 -18.16
C GLY A 115 9.19 0.50 -19.40
N LEU A 116 7.95 0.98 -19.41
CA LEU A 116 7.35 1.75 -20.49
C LEU A 116 7.36 3.26 -20.14
N ARG A 117 7.45 4.15 -21.14
CA ARG A 117 7.25 5.59 -20.94
C ARG A 117 5.78 6.01 -20.98
N GLN A 118 4.87 5.03 -20.95
CA GLN A 118 3.44 5.22 -21.01
C GLN A 118 2.75 4.39 -19.93
N ARG A 119 1.75 5.00 -19.28
CA ARG A 119 0.92 4.38 -18.23
C ARG A 119 -0.18 3.49 -18.80
N ILE A 120 0.19 2.46 -19.57
CA ILE A 120 -0.79 1.58 -20.21
C ILE A 120 -1.59 0.74 -19.19
N GLY A 121 -1.03 0.50 -18.01
CA GLY A 121 -1.70 -0.16 -16.89
C GLY A 121 -2.96 0.56 -16.41
N ASP A 122 -3.02 1.90 -16.49
CA ASP A 122 -4.21 2.65 -16.08
C ASP A 122 -5.45 2.32 -16.95
N ALA A 123 -5.22 1.97 -18.22
CA ALA A 123 -6.29 1.58 -19.14
C ALA A 123 -6.59 0.07 -19.11
N ALA A 124 -5.55 -0.77 -19.04
CA ALA A 124 -5.67 -2.22 -19.15
C ALA A 124 -5.85 -2.95 -17.79
N GLY A 125 -5.51 -2.29 -16.68
CA GLY A 125 -5.30 -2.93 -15.39
C GLY A 125 -3.97 -3.71 -15.33
N TRP A 126 -3.59 -4.13 -14.14
CA TRP A 126 -2.39 -4.93 -13.88
C TRP A 126 -2.64 -6.00 -12.81
N LEU A 127 -1.75 -6.99 -12.75
CA LEU A 127 -1.75 -8.01 -11.70
C LEU A 127 -0.62 -7.75 -10.71
N GLN A 128 -0.96 -7.68 -9.42
CA GLN A 128 0.06 -7.56 -8.39
C GLN A 128 0.93 -8.83 -8.35
N PRO A 129 2.27 -8.70 -8.30
CA PRO A 129 3.16 -9.82 -8.03
C PRO A 129 2.96 -10.37 -6.63
N ILE A 130 2.98 -11.70 -6.48
CA ILE A 130 2.80 -12.36 -5.19
C ILE A 130 3.80 -13.51 -5.00
N ALA A 131 4.38 -13.60 -3.80
CA ALA A 131 5.20 -14.75 -3.42
C ALA A 131 4.32 -15.88 -2.86
N VAL A 132 4.23 -16.99 -3.60
CA VAL A 132 3.50 -18.20 -3.16
C VAL A 132 4.47 -19.39 -3.06
N PRO A 133 5.15 -19.59 -1.91
CA PRO A 133 6.12 -20.68 -1.73
C PRO A 133 5.43 -22.03 -1.44
N ALA A 134 4.40 -22.36 -2.22
CA ALA A 134 3.57 -23.55 -2.06
C ALA A 134 2.87 -23.92 -3.37
N ASP A 135 2.46 -25.17 -3.49
CA ASP A 135 1.72 -25.68 -4.64
C ASP A 135 0.35 -25.01 -4.76
N PHE A 136 -0.10 -24.77 -5.99
CA PHE A 136 -1.44 -24.27 -6.24
C PHE A 136 -1.97 -24.66 -7.62
N THR A 137 -3.29 -24.55 -7.78
CA THR A 137 -3.92 -24.57 -9.10
C THR A 137 -4.09 -23.14 -9.58
N GLY A 138 -3.48 -22.82 -10.72
CA GLY A 138 -3.51 -21.50 -11.33
C GLY A 138 -3.90 -21.54 -12.80
N ILE A 139 -3.86 -20.37 -13.45
CA ILE A 139 -4.05 -20.23 -14.88
C ILE A 139 -2.72 -19.82 -15.50
N ALA A 140 -2.19 -20.58 -16.45
CA ALA A 140 -1.23 -20.01 -17.39
C ALA A 140 -1.97 -19.26 -18.47
N ALA A 141 -1.45 -18.09 -18.83
CA ALA A 141 -1.92 -17.33 -19.96
C ALA A 141 -0.74 -16.86 -20.83
N GLY A 142 -0.96 -16.74 -22.14
CA GLY A 142 0.06 -16.25 -23.06
C GLY A 142 -0.26 -16.51 -24.52
N TYR A 143 0.71 -16.24 -25.38
CA TYR A 143 0.58 -16.17 -26.84
C TYR A 143 1.43 -17.23 -27.56
N PRO A 144 1.03 -18.52 -27.50
CA PRO A 144 1.79 -19.56 -28.17
C PRO A 144 1.82 -19.37 -29.69
N ALA A 145 2.99 -19.57 -30.29
CA ALA A 145 3.24 -19.43 -31.71
C ALA A 145 2.54 -20.48 -32.58
N ARG A 146 2.22 -21.65 -32.00
CA ARG A 146 1.58 -22.80 -32.65
C ARG A 146 0.66 -23.51 -31.63
N PRO A 147 -0.53 -22.96 -31.36
CA PRO A 147 -1.48 -23.62 -30.46
C PRO A 147 -2.00 -24.92 -31.11
N PRO A 148 -2.61 -25.82 -30.32
CA PRO A 148 -3.29 -27.00 -30.87
C PRO A 148 -4.30 -26.57 -31.94
N ILE A 149 -4.37 -27.28 -33.06
CA ILE A 149 -5.23 -27.00 -34.24
C ILE A 149 -6.72 -26.76 -33.96
N SER A 150 -7.22 -27.08 -32.76
CA SER A 150 -8.60 -26.82 -32.33
C SER A 150 -8.79 -25.52 -31.53
N ALA A 151 -7.71 -24.80 -31.25
CA ALA A 151 -7.68 -23.59 -30.43
C ALA A 151 -7.16 -22.44 -31.32
N GLY A 152 -7.77 -21.25 -31.26
CA GLY A 152 -7.38 -20.13 -32.11
C GLY A 152 -5.95 -19.63 -31.81
N LEU A 153 -5.53 -18.58 -32.52
CA LEU A 153 -4.14 -18.09 -32.45
C LEU A 153 -3.99 -16.88 -31.51
N GLY A 154 -5.04 -16.50 -30.79
CA GLY A 154 -5.03 -15.34 -29.89
C GLY A 154 -4.35 -15.57 -28.55
N LEU A 155 -4.85 -14.86 -27.53
CA LEU A 155 -4.48 -15.10 -26.14
C LEU A 155 -5.03 -16.46 -25.71
N MET A 156 -4.16 -17.33 -25.23
CA MET A 156 -4.51 -18.67 -24.78
C MET A 156 -4.38 -18.79 -23.28
N GLN A 157 -5.19 -19.65 -22.68
CA GLN A 157 -5.11 -19.99 -21.27
C GLN A 157 -5.17 -21.51 -21.04
N GLN A 158 -4.66 -21.94 -19.90
CA GLN A 158 -4.82 -23.30 -19.40
C GLN A 158 -4.81 -23.31 -17.88
N ALA A 159 -5.76 -24.00 -17.26
CA ALA A 159 -5.71 -24.29 -15.83
C ALA A 159 -4.69 -25.40 -15.56
N MET A 160 -3.76 -25.13 -14.65
CA MET A 160 -2.59 -25.97 -14.40
C MET A 160 -2.34 -26.11 -12.89
N PHE A 161 -1.81 -27.28 -12.51
CA PHE A 161 -1.28 -27.48 -11.17
C PHE A 161 0.22 -27.14 -11.19
N ALA A 162 0.60 -26.18 -10.36
CA ALA A 162 1.96 -25.68 -10.21
C ALA A 162 2.57 -26.29 -8.93
N ASP A 163 3.62 -27.09 -9.12
CA ASP A 163 4.40 -27.73 -8.05
C ASP A 163 5.57 -26.80 -7.69
N ALA A 164 5.64 -26.33 -6.45
CA ALA A 164 6.58 -25.32 -6.02
C ALA A 164 7.94 -25.93 -5.64
N SER A 165 8.97 -25.65 -6.44
CA SER A 165 10.36 -25.98 -6.12
C SER A 165 10.97 -24.89 -5.24
N THR A 166 10.90 -25.07 -3.91
CA THR A 166 11.44 -24.10 -2.93
C THR A 166 12.96 -23.97 -2.95
N SER A 167 13.68 -24.98 -3.46
CA SER A 167 15.13 -24.93 -3.63
C SER A 167 15.57 -23.90 -4.67
N TYR A 168 14.76 -23.69 -5.71
CA TYR A 168 15.08 -22.79 -6.83
C TYR A 168 14.12 -21.60 -6.94
N GLY A 169 12.99 -21.58 -6.23
CA GLY A 169 12.00 -20.51 -6.39
C GLY A 169 11.26 -20.58 -7.72
N THR A 170 11.03 -21.79 -8.23
CA THR A 170 10.36 -22.03 -9.52
C THR A 170 9.09 -22.86 -9.33
N TYR A 171 8.20 -22.86 -10.33
CA TYR A 171 7.10 -23.82 -10.40
C TYR A 171 7.28 -24.77 -11.55
N ASP A 172 7.19 -26.07 -11.28
CA ASP A 172 7.10 -27.09 -12.31
C ASP A 172 5.65 -27.42 -12.61
N VAL A 173 5.33 -27.52 -13.88
CA VAL A 173 3.97 -27.73 -14.35
C VAL A 173 3.93 -28.86 -15.36
N SER A 174 2.98 -29.77 -15.18
CA SER A 174 2.62 -30.76 -16.20
C SER A 174 1.77 -30.08 -17.29
N GLY A 175 2.34 -29.94 -18.49
CA GLY A 175 1.74 -29.24 -19.64
C GLY A 175 2.51 -27.99 -20.07
N SER A 176 2.15 -27.45 -21.23
CA SER A 176 2.71 -26.21 -21.76
C SER A 176 1.75 -25.55 -22.72
N LEU A 177 1.68 -24.21 -22.69
CA LEU A 177 1.07 -23.45 -23.79
C LEU A 177 1.88 -23.61 -25.10
N GLY A 178 3.17 -23.93 -24.99
CA GLY A 178 4.08 -24.17 -26.10
C GLY A 178 4.94 -22.95 -26.47
N ALA A 179 5.84 -23.16 -27.43
CA ALA A 179 6.77 -22.12 -27.91
C ALA A 179 6.02 -20.83 -28.29
N GLY A 180 6.56 -19.67 -27.91
CA GLY A 180 5.93 -18.36 -28.07
C GLY A 180 5.14 -17.87 -26.85
N ALA A 181 4.80 -18.75 -25.90
CA ALA A 181 4.17 -18.32 -24.65
C ALA A 181 5.18 -17.83 -23.59
N SER A 182 6.48 -17.87 -23.87
CA SER A 182 7.56 -17.42 -22.96
C SER A 182 7.28 -16.05 -22.37
N GLY A 183 7.48 -15.90 -21.07
CA GLY A 183 7.17 -14.70 -20.30
C GLY A 183 5.70 -14.54 -19.89
N GLY A 184 4.81 -15.44 -20.34
CA GLY A 184 3.40 -15.42 -19.98
C GLY A 184 3.18 -15.73 -18.49
N PRO A 185 2.19 -15.10 -17.83
CA PRO A 185 2.00 -15.25 -16.40
C PRO A 185 1.45 -16.61 -15.99
N LEU A 186 1.89 -17.07 -14.82
CA LEU A 186 1.15 -18.02 -13.99
C LEU A 186 0.32 -17.22 -12.97
N VAL A 187 -0.99 -17.20 -13.20
CA VAL A 187 -1.95 -16.45 -12.41
C VAL A 187 -2.41 -17.28 -11.22
N TYR A 188 -2.30 -16.70 -10.03
CA TYR A 188 -2.83 -17.23 -8.78
C TYR A 188 -4.05 -16.40 -8.35
N THR A 189 -5.17 -17.05 -8.04
CA THR A 189 -6.39 -16.37 -7.60
C THR A 189 -6.71 -16.75 -6.16
N ARG A 190 -6.89 -15.74 -5.31
CA ARG A 190 -7.30 -15.91 -3.91
C ARG A 190 -8.40 -14.93 -3.58
N GLU A 191 -9.49 -15.43 -3.00
CA GLU A 191 -10.62 -14.61 -2.53
C GLU A 191 -11.20 -13.70 -3.64
N GLY A 192 -11.17 -14.17 -4.89
CA GLY A 192 -11.67 -13.44 -6.06
C GLY A 192 -10.69 -12.45 -6.70
N VAL A 193 -9.49 -12.27 -6.13
CA VAL A 193 -8.45 -11.39 -6.67
C VAL A 193 -7.38 -12.23 -7.37
N SER A 194 -6.95 -11.80 -8.56
CA SER A 194 -5.91 -12.44 -9.35
C SER A 194 -4.57 -11.73 -9.20
N TYR A 195 -3.51 -12.52 -9.06
CA TYR A 195 -2.13 -12.09 -8.87
C TYR A 195 -1.22 -12.81 -9.86
N VAL A 196 -0.03 -12.28 -10.13
CA VAL A 196 1.02 -13.01 -10.86
C VAL A 196 1.99 -13.68 -9.88
N ALA A 197 2.06 -15.02 -9.94
CA ALA A 197 2.96 -15.81 -9.10
C ALA A 197 4.33 -16.05 -9.78
N GLY A 198 4.38 -15.97 -11.10
CA GLY A 198 5.60 -16.21 -11.89
C GLY A 198 5.37 -16.06 -13.39
N VAL A 199 6.43 -16.21 -14.18
CA VAL A 199 6.39 -16.14 -15.64
C VAL A 199 6.96 -17.39 -16.29
N LEU A 200 6.43 -17.78 -17.45
CA LEU A 200 6.87 -18.97 -18.18
C LEU A 200 8.32 -18.78 -18.65
N SER A 201 9.23 -19.56 -18.10
CA SER A 201 10.65 -19.51 -18.43
C SER A 201 10.99 -20.55 -19.51
N SER A 202 10.68 -21.82 -19.25
CA SER A 202 11.09 -22.91 -20.13
C SER A 202 10.03 -24.00 -20.25
N GLY A 203 10.22 -24.89 -21.22
CA GLY A 203 9.35 -26.04 -21.41
C GLY A 203 10.00 -27.12 -22.25
N THR A 204 9.45 -28.33 -22.15
CA THR A 204 9.96 -29.48 -22.91
C THR A 204 9.52 -29.38 -24.37
N SER A 205 10.35 -29.87 -25.30
CA SER A 205 10.11 -29.77 -26.75
C SER A 205 8.85 -30.49 -27.23
N ASN A 206 8.33 -31.44 -26.44
CA ASN A 206 7.07 -32.15 -26.68
C ASN A 206 5.86 -31.51 -25.94
N ASN A 207 6.04 -30.32 -25.35
CA ASN A 207 5.03 -29.57 -24.58
C ASN A 207 4.40 -30.36 -23.41
N SER A 208 5.10 -31.36 -22.87
CA SER A 208 4.60 -32.17 -21.75
C SER A 208 4.84 -31.56 -20.38
N ALA A 209 5.80 -30.64 -20.25
CA ALA A 209 6.10 -29.95 -19.01
C ALA A 209 6.65 -28.54 -19.28
N SER A 210 6.47 -27.66 -18.29
CA SER A 210 7.00 -26.29 -18.30
C SER A 210 7.50 -25.90 -16.91
N THR A 211 8.46 -24.97 -16.87
CA THR A 211 8.96 -24.37 -15.64
C THR A 211 8.70 -22.86 -15.67
N TYR A 212 8.14 -22.34 -14.58
CA TYR A 212 7.91 -20.92 -14.38
C TYR A 212 8.92 -20.37 -13.38
N ALA A 213 9.51 -19.22 -13.70
CA ALA A 213 10.28 -18.42 -12.76
C ALA A 213 9.32 -17.83 -11.72
N GLY A 214 9.45 -18.25 -10.46
CA GLY A 214 8.54 -17.83 -9.39
C GLY A 214 8.97 -16.52 -8.73
N VAL A 215 7.99 -15.66 -8.44
CA VAL A 215 8.20 -14.41 -7.68
C VAL A 215 8.65 -14.70 -6.23
N PHE A 216 8.38 -15.91 -5.72
CA PHE A 216 8.78 -16.35 -4.39
C PHE A 216 10.25 -16.77 -4.25
N GLY A 217 11.03 -16.76 -5.34
CA GLY A 217 12.47 -16.99 -5.26
C GLY A 217 13.16 -15.98 -4.35
N SER A 218 14.26 -16.40 -3.70
CA SER A 218 14.95 -15.57 -2.69
C SER A 218 15.38 -14.22 -3.27
N GLY A 219 14.84 -13.12 -2.73
CA GLY A 219 15.10 -11.75 -3.19
C GLY A 219 14.47 -11.40 -4.55
N THR A 220 13.67 -12.28 -5.16
CA THR A 220 13.00 -12.01 -6.45
C THR A 220 11.94 -10.91 -6.28
N LEU A 221 11.08 -11.00 -5.27
CA LEU A 221 10.04 -10.00 -5.02
C LEU A 221 10.65 -8.62 -4.71
N ASP A 222 11.69 -8.56 -3.88
CA ASP A 222 12.38 -7.31 -3.55
C ASP A 222 13.01 -6.66 -4.79
N TRP A 223 13.68 -7.46 -5.64
CA TRP A 223 14.23 -6.98 -6.91
C TRP A 223 13.11 -6.46 -7.84
N LEU A 224 12.00 -7.20 -7.94
CA LEU A 224 10.89 -6.84 -8.80
C LEU A 224 10.28 -5.51 -8.37
N GLN A 225 10.04 -5.32 -7.07
CA GLN A 225 9.54 -4.06 -6.51
C GLN A 225 10.50 -2.90 -6.77
N GLN A 226 11.81 -3.12 -6.62
CA GLN A 226 12.82 -2.09 -6.93
C GLN A 226 12.87 -1.75 -8.42
N ALA A 227 12.74 -2.75 -9.29
CA ALA A 227 12.73 -2.55 -10.74
C ALA A 227 11.48 -1.76 -11.19
N MET A 228 10.32 -2.08 -10.63
CA MET A 228 9.07 -1.35 -10.87
C MET A 228 9.18 0.09 -10.38
N ALA A 229 9.58 0.31 -9.13
CA ALA A 229 9.77 1.65 -8.57
C ALA A 229 10.78 2.50 -9.36
N ALA A 230 11.84 1.89 -9.91
CA ALA A 230 12.79 2.58 -10.77
C ALA A 230 12.15 3.03 -12.09
N ASN A 231 11.20 2.25 -12.63
CA ASN A 231 10.52 2.55 -13.87
C ASN A 231 9.50 3.67 -13.74
N ASP A 232 9.00 3.98 -12.54
CA ASP A 232 8.13 5.15 -12.32
C ASP A 232 8.79 6.45 -12.80
N SER A 233 10.12 6.54 -12.73
CA SER A 233 10.90 7.68 -13.24
C SER A 233 10.91 7.83 -14.78
N LEU A 234 10.47 6.80 -15.52
CA LEU A 234 10.33 6.83 -16.98
C LEU A 234 9.08 7.58 -17.43
N LEU A 235 8.09 7.67 -16.56
CA LEU A 235 6.90 8.42 -16.82
C LEU A 235 7.23 9.91 -16.74
N PRO A 236 6.69 10.75 -17.65
CA PRO A 236 6.72 12.18 -17.40
C PRO A 236 6.12 12.42 -16.02
N ALA A 237 6.73 13.30 -15.22
CA ALA A 237 6.11 13.78 -13.99
C ALA A 237 4.67 14.13 -14.33
N HIS A 238 3.72 13.49 -13.62
CA HIS A 238 2.31 13.71 -13.88
C HIS A 238 2.06 15.21 -13.93
N PRO A 239 1.30 15.74 -14.90
CA PRO A 239 0.61 16.99 -14.63
C PRO A 239 -0.30 16.68 -13.45
N GLN A 240 0.20 16.87 -12.23
CA GLN A 240 -0.61 16.80 -11.02
C GLN A 240 -1.75 17.77 -11.28
N SER A 241 -2.98 17.27 -11.34
CA SER A 241 -4.13 18.15 -11.41
C SER A 241 -4.09 18.99 -10.14
N ALA A 242 -3.74 20.27 -10.30
CA ALA A 242 -3.63 21.17 -9.17
C ALA A 242 -5.04 21.49 -8.68
N ILE A 243 -5.33 21.11 -7.44
CA ILE A 243 -6.60 21.37 -6.78
C ILE A 243 -6.30 22.39 -5.67
N THR A 244 -6.82 23.60 -5.83
CA THR A 244 -6.58 24.69 -4.88
C THR A 244 -7.88 25.06 -4.19
N GLY A 245 -7.86 25.04 -2.85
CA GLY A 245 -8.93 25.52 -2.01
C GLY A 245 -8.98 27.05 -1.92
N THR A 246 -9.79 27.53 -1.00
CA THR A 246 -10.01 28.94 -0.67
C THR A 246 -9.35 29.25 0.67
N THR A 247 -9.73 30.35 1.34
CA THR A 247 -9.25 30.65 2.71
C THR A 247 -10.32 30.33 3.76
N GLY A 248 -11.33 29.52 3.42
CA GLY A 248 -12.33 29.02 4.33
C GLY A 248 -12.51 27.51 4.15
N ALA A 249 -13.31 26.88 4.99
CA ALA A 249 -13.49 25.43 4.96
C ALA A 249 -14.01 24.92 3.62
N ASP A 250 -13.23 24.03 3.00
CA ASP A 250 -13.44 23.45 1.69
C ASP A 250 -13.59 21.92 1.75
N PHE A 251 -14.28 21.41 0.73
CA PHE A 251 -14.29 19.98 0.42
C PHE A 251 -13.60 19.78 -0.93
N LEU A 252 -12.40 19.23 -0.91
CA LEU A 252 -11.56 19.02 -2.09
C LEU A 252 -11.54 17.54 -2.45
N LEU A 253 -11.82 17.24 -3.72
CA LEU A 253 -11.90 15.88 -4.25
C LEU A 253 -11.06 15.75 -5.52
N GLY A 254 -10.18 14.76 -5.50
CA GLY A 254 -9.30 14.39 -6.60
C GLY A 254 -9.96 13.44 -7.60
N ASP A 255 -9.14 12.90 -8.48
CA ASP A 255 -9.53 11.93 -9.49
C ASP A 255 -8.73 10.61 -9.36
N GLY A 256 -8.69 9.79 -10.41
CA GLY A 256 -7.95 8.52 -10.38
C GLY A 256 -6.46 8.66 -10.70
N ASN A 257 -5.96 9.89 -10.83
CA ASN A 257 -4.56 10.21 -11.14
C ASN A 257 -3.93 10.96 -9.97
N ASP A 258 -2.60 10.99 -9.93
CA ASP A 258 -1.83 11.83 -9.02
C ASP A 258 -2.28 13.29 -9.08
N ASN A 259 -2.62 13.85 -7.93
CA ASN A 259 -3.10 15.21 -7.75
C ASN A 259 -2.21 15.98 -6.77
N LEU A 260 -2.22 17.31 -6.90
CA LEU A 260 -1.53 18.22 -5.98
C LEU A 260 -2.57 19.14 -5.36
N PHE A 261 -2.84 18.94 -4.08
CA PHE A 261 -3.77 19.75 -3.32
C PHE A 261 -3.03 20.85 -2.57
N THR A 262 -3.61 22.04 -2.59
CA THR A 262 -3.25 23.15 -1.71
C THR A 262 -4.53 23.75 -1.17
N ALA A 263 -4.95 23.34 0.01
CA ALA A 263 -6.23 23.75 0.57
C ALA A 263 -6.22 25.21 1.08
N ASN A 264 -5.04 25.65 1.55
CA ASN A 264 -4.70 26.97 2.07
C ASN A 264 -5.12 27.20 3.52
N ALA A 265 -6.25 27.83 3.80
CA ALA A 265 -6.63 28.12 5.18
C ALA A 265 -8.10 27.73 5.36
N GLY A 266 -8.47 27.26 6.54
CA GLY A 266 -9.80 26.69 6.77
C GLY A 266 -9.68 25.30 7.38
N ASP A 267 -10.79 24.78 7.89
CA ASP A 267 -10.84 23.39 8.33
C ASP A 267 -11.28 22.54 7.12
N ASP A 268 -10.32 22.04 6.36
CA ASP A 268 -10.57 21.46 5.05
C ASP A 268 -10.72 19.94 5.09
N THR A 269 -11.50 19.40 4.15
CA THR A 269 -11.61 17.96 3.92
C THR A 269 -11.07 17.60 2.54
N LEU A 270 -9.99 16.82 2.51
CA LEU A 270 -9.29 16.42 1.30
C LEU A 270 -9.49 14.92 1.04
N VAL A 271 -9.80 14.58 -0.22
CA VAL A 271 -9.97 13.21 -0.69
C VAL A 271 -9.20 13.03 -1.99
N GLY A 272 -8.04 12.36 -1.92
CA GLY A 272 -7.20 12.09 -3.09
C GLY A 272 -7.90 11.25 -4.16
N SER A 273 -8.64 10.23 -3.71
CA SER A 273 -9.24 9.19 -4.55
C SER A 273 -8.21 8.17 -5.01
N GLY A 274 -7.72 8.16 -6.25
CA GLY A 274 -6.69 7.20 -6.66
C GLY A 274 -5.50 7.87 -7.33
N GLY A 275 -4.39 7.15 -7.48
CA GLY A 275 -3.11 7.76 -7.84
C GLY A 275 -2.27 8.02 -6.59
N ASP A 276 -1.09 8.60 -6.76
CA ASP A 276 -0.20 8.97 -5.66
C ASP A 276 -0.29 10.48 -5.41
N ASP A 277 -1.08 10.90 -4.42
CA ASP A 277 -1.42 12.31 -4.23
C ASP A 277 -0.45 13.05 -3.30
N THR A 278 -0.39 14.37 -3.46
CA THR A 278 0.23 15.27 -2.48
C THR A 278 -0.84 16.17 -1.90
N LEU A 279 -1.13 15.99 -0.61
CA LEU A 279 -2.18 16.71 0.11
C LEU A 279 -1.57 17.71 1.10
N ASP A 280 -1.70 19.00 0.83
CA ASP A 280 -1.37 20.08 1.76
C ASP A 280 -2.64 20.76 2.29
N GLY A 281 -2.95 20.56 3.57
CA GLY A 281 -4.11 21.18 4.24
C GLY A 281 -3.90 22.67 4.53
N GLY A 282 -2.66 23.07 4.83
CA GLY A 282 -2.33 24.44 5.19
C GLY A 282 -2.70 24.81 6.63
N ASP A 283 -3.33 25.97 6.82
CA ASP A 283 -3.68 26.52 8.14
C ASP A 283 -5.10 26.12 8.54
N GLY A 284 -5.26 25.30 9.58
CA GLY A 284 -6.57 24.99 10.13
C GLY A 284 -6.58 23.62 10.80
N LEU A 285 -7.76 23.04 10.94
CA LEU A 285 -7.93 21.64 11.34
C LEU A 285 -8.32 20.80 10.12
N ASP A 286 -7.34 20.19 9.49
CA ASP A 286 -7.53 19.53 8.20
C ASP A 286 -7.70 18.01 8.31
N LEU A 287 -8.54 17.46 7.43
CA LEU A 287 -8.92 16.05 7.41
C LEU A 287 -8.65 15.41 6.04
N ALA A 288 -7.73 14.46 5.98
CA ALA A 288 -7.59 13.56 4.84
C ALA A 288 -8.49 12.32 5.02
N ARG A 289 -9.33 12.01 4.02
CA ARG A 289 -10.26 10.88 4.07
C ARG A 289 -9.87 9.79 3.08
N PHE A 290 -9.79 8.56 3.58
CA PHE A 290 -9.42 7.36 2.85
C PHE A 290 -10.61 6.43 2.63
N SER A 291 -10.54 5.61 1.58
CA SER A 291 -11.68 4.87 1.06
C SER A 291 -12.11 3.67 1.91
N VAL A 292 -11.20 3.07 2.68
CA VAL A 292 -11.47 1.83 3.43
C VAL A 292 -10.95 1.86 4.88
N TRP A 293 -10.89 0.69 5.52
CA TRP A 293 -10.50 0.53 6.93
C TRP A 293 -9.00 0.77 7.16
N ARG A 294 -8.64 1.25 8.34
CA ARG A 294 -7.28 1.68 8.69
C ARG A 294 -6.21 0.61 8.45
N SER A 295 -6.51 -0.66 8.73
CA SER A 295 -5.53 -1.76 8.56
C SER A 295 -5.20 -2.09 7.11
N ALA A 296 -5.92 -1.51 6.14
CA ALA A 296 -5.54 -1.57 4.74
C ALA A 296 -4.33 -0.69 4.38
N TYR A 297 -3.94 0.24 5.25
CA TYR A 297 -2.91 1.23 4.96
C TYR A 297 -1.65 1.06 5.82
N SER A 298 -0.50 1.32 5.22
CA SER A 298 0.76 1.54 5.92
C SER A 298 0.96 3.06 6.08
N ILE A 299 1.21 3.52 7.30
CA ILE A 299 1.35 4.96 7.62
C ILE A 299 2.67 5.18 8.33
N GLY A 300 3.44 6.17 7.88
CA GLY A 300 4.70 6.54 8.52
C GLY A 300 5.28 7.83 7.97
N PRO A 301 6.25 8.44 8.68
CA PRO A 301 6.91 9.65 8.21
C PRO A 301 7.88 9.35 7.05
N ASP A 302 7.96 10.25 6.08
CA ASP A 302 8.99 10.29 5.04
C ASP A 302 9.38 11.75 4.74
N GLY A 303 10.66 12.10 4.87
CA GLY A 303 11.17 13.41 4.48
C GLY A 303 10.56 14.65 5.17
N GLY A 304 9.80 14.47 6.26
CA GLY A 304 9.06 15.55 6.94
C GLY A 304 7.56 15.60 6.62
N SER A 305 7.08 14.75 5.72
CA SER A 305 5.66 14.52 5.44
C SER A 305 5.19 13.21 6.08
N LEU A 306 3.89 13.09 6.29
CA LEU A 306 3.27 11.81 6.65
C LEU A 306 2.87 11.09 5.36
N VAL A 307 3.30 9.84 5.17
CA VAL A 307 2.96 9.03 4.00
C VAL A 307 1.92 8.00 4.38
N VAL A 308 0.87 7.90 3.56
CA VAL A 308 -0.19 6.89 3.67
C VAL A 308 -0.19 6.05 2.41
N HIS A 309 0.25 4.81 2.52
CA HIS A 309 0.31 3.85 1.42
C HIS A 309 -0.84 2.85 1.56
N ASP A 310 -1.71 2.74 0.56
CA ASP A 310 -2.69 1.67 0.45
C ASP A 310 -2.00 0.34 0.09
N ASN A 311 -2.06 -0.65 0.97
CA ASN A 311 -1.44 -1.96 0.75
C ASN A 311 -2.13 -2.78 -0.37
N GLN A 312 -3.20 -2.27 -1.00
CA GLN A 312 -3.86 -2.84 -2.18
C GLN A 312 -3.89 -1.81 -3.32
N GLY A 313 -3.48 -2.21 -4.52
CA GLY A 313 -3.49 -1.33 -5.69
C GLY A 313 -4.89 -1.05 -6.23
N GLY A 314 -5.02 0.05 -6.98
CA GLY A 314 -6.25 0.42 -7.69
C GLY A 314 -7.34 1.07 -6.82
N ARG A 315 -6.99 1.51 -5.61
CA ARG A 315 -7.83 2.31 -4.72
C ARG A 315 -7.17 3.67 -4.48
N ASP A 316 -6.46 3.83 -3.35
CA ASP A 316 -5.97 5.13 -2.90
C ASP A 316 -4.49 5.39 -3.17
N GLY A 317 -3.74 4.43 -3.71
CA GLY A 317 -2.31 4.63 -4.03
C GLY A 317 -1.44 5.00 -2.82
N THR A 318 -0.45 5.86 -3.02
CA THR A 318 0.50 6.33 -2.01
C THR A 318 0.49 7.85 -1.88
N ASP A 319 -0.13 8.33 -0.81
CA ASP A 319 -0.32 9.76 -0.57
C ASP A 319 0.74 10.36 0.35
N ARG A 320 1.16 11.58 0.05
CA ARG A 320 2.04 12.41 0.87
C ARG A 320 1.26 13.56 1.48
N LEU A 321 1.19 13.60 2.80
CA LEU A 321 0.42 14.57 3.56
C LEU A 321 1.34 15.59 4.24
N ALA A 322 0.97 16.86 4.11
CA ALA A 322 1.55 18.01 4.80
C ALA A 322 0.43 18.81 5.46
N SER A 323 0.68 19.29 6.68
CA SER A 323 -0.31 20.09 7.44
C SER A 323 -1.70 19.44 7.46
N ILE A 324 -1.74 18.15 7.83
CA ILE A 324 -2.98 17.39 8.01
C ILE A 324 -3.00 16.86 9.44
N GLU A 325 -4.00 17.26 10.21
CA GLU A 325 -4.11 16.90 11.62
C GLU A 325 -4.97 15.65 11.84
N ARG A 326 -5.84 15.29 10.90
CA ARG A 326 -6.81 14.20 11.04
C ARG A 326 -6.80 13.28 9.83
N LEU A 327 -6.75 11.97 10.06
CA LEU A 327 -6.99 10.95 9.04
C LEU A 327 -8.28 10.21 9.34
N GLN A 328 -9.17 10.09 8.36
CA GLN A 328 -10.43 9.38 8.47
C GLN A 328 -10.44 8.10 7.63
N PHE A 329 -10.80 6.98 8.27
CA PHE A 329 -11.01 5.67 7.66
C PHE A 329 -12.44 5.20 7.92
N THR A 330 -12.87 4.10 7.28
CA THR A 330 -14.24 3.61 7.45
C THR A 330 -14.52 3.00 8.84
N ASP A 331 -13.47 2.61 9.58
CA ASP A 331 -13.54 1.92 10.88
C ASP A 331 -12.98 2.74 12.06
N GLY A 332 -12.49 3.96 11.81
CA GLY A 332 -11.94 4.83 12.85
C GLY A 332 -11.07 5.94 12.27
N ASN A 333 -10.55 6.80 13.16
CA ASN A 333 -9.74 7.94 12.77
C ASN A 333 -8.42 7.99 13.56
N LEU A 334 -7.47 8.76 13.05
CA LEU A 334 -6.21 9.10 13.72
C LEU A 334 -6.00 10.61 13.78
N ALA A 335 -5.47 11.11 14.90
CA ALA A 335 -5.11 12.51 15.07
C ALA A 335 -3.59 12.69 15.26
N PHE A 336 -2.97 13.60 14.51
CA PHE A 336 -1.51 13.80 14.44
C PHE A 336 -1.00 15.12 15.04
N ASP A 337 -1.88 16.02 15.47
CA ASP A 337 -1.57 17.30 16.16
C ASP A 337 -1.14 17.08 17.62
N LEU A 338 -0.06 16.34 17.86
CA LEU A 338 0.43 16.07 19.23
C LEU A 338 1.08 17.28 19.92
N SER A 339 1.39 18.34 19.17
CA SER A 339 1.69 19.66 19.73
C SER A 339 0.43 20.47 20.05
N GLY A 340 -0.75 20.03 19.61
CA GLY A 340 -2.06 20.65 19.78
C GLY A 340 -3.05 19.76 20.52
N ASN A 341 -4.30 19.71 20.02
CA ASN A 341 -5.44 19.16 20.75
C ASN A 341 -5.32 17.66 21.03
N ALA A 342 -4.84 16.85 20.08
CA ALA A 342 -4.60 15.42 20.35
C ALA A 342 -3.56 15.20 21.46
N GLY A 343 -2.52 16.04 21.50
CA GLY A 343 -1.49 15.98 22.54
C GLY A 343 -2.07 16.23 23.93
N VAL A 344 -2.90 17.28 24.05
CA VAL A 344 -3.62 17.62 25.29
C VAL A 344 -4.53 16.47 25.71
N VAL A 345 -5.36 15.97 24.80
CA VAL A 345 -6.31 14.88 25.09
C VAL A 345 -5.58 13.63 25.58
N ALA A 346 -4.54 13.18 24.88
CA ALA A 346 -3.79 11.99 25.27
C ALA A 346 -3.21 12.10 26.69
N ARG A 347 -2.68 13.27 27.05
CA ARG A 347 -2.08 13.53 28.36
C ARG A 347 -3.11 13.62 29.48
N ILE A 348 -4.25 14.26 29.23
CA ILE A 348 -5.38 14.30 30.17
C ILE A 348 -5.89 12.88 30.44
N LEU A 349 -6.08 12.08 29.38
CA LEU A 349 -6.52 10.69 29.50
C LEU A 349 -5.55 9.87 30.35
N GLY A 350 -4.25 9.97 30.08
CA GLY A 350 -3.20 9.33 30.88
C GLY A 350 -3.24 9.69 32.36
N ALA A 351 -3.33 10.99 32.67
CA ALA A 351 -3.26 11.47 34.05
C ALA A 351 -4.54 11.16 34.86
N VAL A 352 -5.72 11.29 34.24
CA VAL A 352 -7.00 11.20 34.95
C VAL A 352 -7.61 9.80 34.91
N PHE A 353 -7.47 9.09 33.79
CA PHE A 353 -8.08 7.77 33.58
C PHE A 353 -7.05 6.63 33.60
N GLY A 354 -5.76 6.96 33.54
CA GLY A 354 -4.65 6.03 33.62
C GLY A 354 -4.02 5.73 32.25
N PRO A 355 -2.88 5.01 32.23
CA PRO A 355 -2.04 4.86 31.04
C PRO A 355 -2.75 4.27 29.81
N TRP A 356 -3.66 3.32 30.01
CA TRP A 356 -4.39 2.64 28.93
C TRP A 356 -5.41 3.52 28.23
N ALA A 357 -5.88 4.58 28.90
CA ALA A 357 -6.99 5.41 28.42
C ALA A 357 -6.60 6.25 27.19
N ALA A 358 -5.31 6.51 26.96
CA ALA A 358 -4.86 7.17 25.74
C ALA A 358 -5.13 6.35 24.47
N GLY A 359 -5.29 5.02 24.59
CA GLY A 359 -5.72 4.15 23.49
C GLY A 359 -7.24 3.98 23.37
N ASP A 360 -8.04 4.56 24.28
CA ASP A 360 -9.50 4.49 24.20
C ASP A 360 -10.03 5.53 23.21
N ALA A 361 -10.27 5.06 21.99
CA ALA A 361 -10.70 5.89 20.87
C ALA A 361 -12.01 6.65 21.15
N ALA A 362 -12.91 6.11 21.98
CA ALA A 362 -14.16 6.79 22.32
C ALA A 362 -13.90 8.00 23.22
N SER A 363 -13.10 7.84 24.28
CA SER A 363 -12.73 8.93 25.17
C SER A 363 -11.87 9.98 24.47
N ALA A 364 -10.93 9.56 23.62
CA ALA A 364 -10.14 10.46 22.79
C ALA A 364 -11.03 11.33 21.89
N GLY A 365 -12.02 10.71 21.22
CA GLY A 365 -12.99 11.43 20.38
C GLY A 365 -13.82 12.46 21.13
N GLN A 366 -14.23 12.16 22.37
CA GLN A 366 -14.96 13.10 23.23
C GLN A 366 -14.09 14.29 23.67
N GLY A 367 -12.80 14.07 23.92
CA GLY A 367 -11.87 15.15 24.24
C GLY A 367 -11.62 16.05 23.02
N LEU A 368 -11.29 15.43 21.88
CA LEU A 368 -10.97 16.12 20.64
C LEU A 368 -12.11 17.01 20.16
N VAL A 369 -13.35 16.49 20.06
CA VAL A 369 -14.49 17.28 19.59
C VAL A 369 -14.75 18.53 20.43
N ARG A 370 -14.37 18.52 21.71
CA ARG A 370 -14.54 19.67 22.61
C ARG A 370 -13.46 20.71 22.40
N LEU A 371 -12.18 20.29 22.35
CA LEU A 371 -11.07 21.21 22.11
C LEU A 371 -11.15 21.80 20.70
N ASP A 372 -11.47 20.97 19.71
CA ASP A 372 -11.65 21.39 18.31
C ASP A 372 -12.82 22.38 18.19
N ALA A 373 -13.85 22.28 19.05
CA ALA A 373 -14.93 23.28 19.16
C ALA A 373 -14.59 24.51 20.01
N GLY A 374 -13.35 24.66 20.47
CA GLY A 374 -12.86 25.82 21.22
C GLY A 374 -12.98 25.73 22.75
N MET A 375 -13.26 24.56 23.33
CA MET A 375 -13.16 24.37 24.78
C MET A 375 -11.72 24.57 25.24
N GLY A 376 -11.52 25.30 26.34
CA GLY A 376 -10.19 25.48 26.92
C GLY A 376 -9.68 24.19 27.59
N GLU A 377 -8.36 23.97 27.57
CA GLU A 377 -7.73 22.79 28.17
C GLU A 377 -8.07 22.62 29.67
N ALA A 378 -8.15 23.73 30.40
CA ALA A 378 -8.50 23.74 31.82
C ALA A 378 -9.93 23.26 32.07
N ASP A 379 -10.87 23.63 31.19
CA ASP A 379 -12.26 23.19 31.26
C ASP A 379 -12.38 21.71 30.91
N LEU A 380 -11.62 21.24 29.91
CA LEU A 380 -11.57 19.82 29.58
C LEU A 380 -10.96 19.01 30.74
N MET A 381 -9.91 19.52 31.39
CA MET A 381 -9.31 18.87 32.56
C MET A 381 -10.29 18.81 33.74
N GLN A 382 -11.02 19.90 34.02
CA GLN A 382 -12.05 19.90 35.05
C GLN A 382 -13.16 18.88 34.72
N LEU A 383 -13.61 18.84 33.47
CA LEU A 383 -14.59 17.86 33.01
C LEU A 383 -14.09 16.42 33.22
N ALA A 384 -12.83 16.14 32.87
CA ALA A 384 -12.22 14.83 33.06
C ALA A 384 -12.21 14.43 34.55
N LEU A 385 -11.82 15.34 35.45
CA LEU A 385 -11.84 15.11 36.89
C LEU A 385 -13.26 14.84 37.40
N ASP A 386 -14.24 15.65 36.97
CA ASP A 386 -15.65 15.50 37.36
C ASP A 386 -16.24 14.19 36.86
N VAL A 387 -15.92 13.74 35.65
CA VAL A 387 -16.32 12.44 35.11
C VAL A 387 -15.72 11.30 35.95
N ARG A 388 -14.47 11.44 36.39
CA ARG A 388 -13.75 10.37 37.07
C ARG A 388 -14.05 10.25 38.56
N LEU A 389 -14.27 11.39 39.24
CA LEU A 389 -14.41 11.49 40.70
C LEU A 389 -15.77 12.02 41.15
N GLY A 390 -16.56 12.59 40.25
CA GLY A 390 -17.76 13.36 40.57
C GLY A 390 -17.45 14.84 40.83
N ALA A 391 -18.41 15.70 40.51
CA ALA A 391 -18.29 17.14 40.74
C ALA A 391 -18.06 17.46 42.22
N GLY A 392 -17.11 18.34 42.51
CA GLY A 392 -16.79 18.78 43.88
C GLY A 392 -15.98 17.76 44.68
N ALA A 393 -15.23 16.87 44.02
CA ALA A 393 -14.33 15.93 44.67
C ALA A 393 -13.33 16.63 45.62
N GLY A 394 -13.07 16.01 46.77
CA GLY A 394 -12.12 16.56 47.75
C GLY A 394 -10.66 16.46 47.27
N ASN A 395 -9.82 17.39 47.73
CA ASN A 395 -8.40 17.50 47.37
C ASN A 395 -7.62 16.20 47.53
N ALA A 396 -7.88 15.49 48.63
CA ALA A 396 -7.33 14.16 48.92
C ALA A 396 -7.58 13.14 47.78
N ALA A 397 -8.81 13.08 47.25
CA ALA A 397 -9.18 12.14 46.21
C ALA A 397 -8.50 12.47 44.87
N VAL A 398 -8.36 13.76 44.56
CA VAL A 398 -7.64 14.22 43.36
C VAL A 398 -6.17 13.84 43.43
N VAL A 399 -5.50 14.07 44.57
CA VAL A 399 -4.09 13.68 44.78
C VAL A 399 -3.93 12.16 44.64
N ASP A 400 -4.78 11.39 45.31
CA ASP A 400 -4.72 9.92 45.28
C ASP A 400 -4.91 9.39 43.84
N LEU A 401 -5.86 9.95 43.07
CA LEU A 401 -6.11 9.57 41.68
C LEU A 401 -4.90 9.85 40.78
N LEU A 402 -4.49 11.12 40.71
CA LEU A 402 -3.44 11.57 39.78
C LEU A 402 -2.11 10.87 40.07
N TYR A 403 -1.75 10.79 41.35
CA TYR A 403 -0.50 10.15 41.74
C TYR A 403 -0.50 8.66 41.41
N THR A 404 -1.62 7.96 41.65
CA THR A 404 -1.74 6.53 41.33
C THR A 404 -1.67 6.29 39.82
N ASN A 405 -2.37 7.08 39.02
CA ASN A 405 -2.37 6.91 37.56
C ASN A 405 -1.00 7.21 36.94
N VAL A 406 -0.31 8.26 37.41
CA VAL A 406 0.99 8.65 36.86
C VAL A 406 2.10 7.74 37.38
N THR A 407 2.09 7.32 38.64
CA THR A 407 3.21 6.54 39.22
C THR A 407 2.97 5.03 39.28
N GLY A 408 1.73 4.58 39.10
CA GLY A 408 1.34 3.17 39.28
C GLY A 408 1.19 2.73 40.74
N ALA A 409 1.38 3.62 41.71
CA ALA A 409 1.26 3.31 43.14
C ALA A 409 0.57 4.43 43.91
N ALA A 410 -0.07 4.09 45.04
CA ALA A 410 -0.64 5.11 45.92
C ALA A 410 0.47 5.99 46.54
N PRO A 411 0.21 7.30 46.76
CA PRO A 411 1.19 8.17 47.40
C PRO A 411 1.46 7.74 48.84
N SER A 412 2.69 7.94 49.32
CA SER A 412 2.99 7.79 50.75
C SER A 412 2.21 8.83 51.57
N PRO A 413 1.97 8.61 52.87
CA PRO A 413 1.27 9.58 53.72
C PRO A 413 1.89 10.99 53.67
N GLU A 414 3.22 11.09 53.62
CA GLU A 414 3.95 12.35 53.57
C GLU A 414 3.77 13.07 52.23
N VAL A 415 3.90 12.34 51.12
CA VAL A 415 3.71 12.88 49.76
C VAL A 415 2.27 13.34 49.56
N ARG A 416 1.31 12.51 50.00
CA ARG A 416 -0.10 12.85 49.96
C ARG A 416 -0.41 14.11 50.76
N ALA A 417 0.09 14.20 52.00
CA ALA A 417 -0.12 15.36 52.86
C ALA A 417 0.47 16.64 52.25
N HIS A 418 1.63 16.55 51.59
CA HIS A 418 2.24 17.69 50.90
C HIS A 418 1.35 18.26 49.79
N PHE A 419 0.89 17.43 48.85
CA PHE A 419 0.05 17.92 47.75
C PHE A 419 -1.34 18.37 48.21
N VAL A 420 -1.94 17.69 49.20
CA VAL A 420 -3.21 18.12 49.78
C VAL A 420 -3.07 19.50 50.43
N ALA A 421 -1.96 19.74 51.16
CA ALA A 421 -1.72 21.02 51.80
C ALA A 421 -1.61 22.17 50.78
N LEU A 422 -0.98 21.95 49.62
CA LEU A 422 -0.92 22.95 48.54
C LEU A 422 -2.31 23.30 47.99
N LEU A 423 -3.19 22.31 47.83
CA LEU A 423 -4.56 22.51 47.38
C LEU A 423 -5.43 23.22 48.43
N ASP A 424 -5.31 22.82 49.70
CA ASP A 424 -6.06 23.40 50.82
C ASP A 424 -5.66 24.86 51.09
N GLN A 425 -4.40 25.22 50.84
CA GLN A 425 -3.88 26.58 50.95
C GLN A 425 -4.13 27.44 49.71
N HIS A 426 -4.70 26.85 48.65
CA HIS A 426 -4.90 27.49 47.34
C HIS A 426 -3.61 27.95 46.65
N ASP A 427 -2.46 27.37 47.00
CA ASP A 427 -1.20 27.58 46.29
C ASP A 427 -1.26 27.00 44.87
N ILE A 428 -2.10 25.97 44.69
CA ILE A 428 -2.44 25.38 43.40
C ILE A 428 -3.92 24.95 43.38
N SER A 429 -4.56 24.98 42.22
CA SER A 429 -5.90 24.42 42.02
C SER A 429 -5.84 22.92 41.69
N GLN A 430 -6.97 22.20 41.83
CA GLN A 430 -7.05 20.80 41.40
C GLN A 430 -6.73 20.63 39.91
N VAL A 431 -7.28 21.51 39.07
CA VAL A 431 -6.97 21.56 37.63
C VAL A 431 -5.49 21.85 37.38
N GLY A 432 -4.88 22.77 38.15
CA GLY A 432 -3.45 23.06 38.04
C GLY A 432 -2.58 21.87 38.40
N LEU A 433 -2.91 21.15 39.49
CA LEU A 433 -2.19 19.95 39.88
C LEU A 433 -2.32 18.84 38.83
N ALA A 434 -3.54 18.65 38.29
CA ALA A 434 -3.79 17.70 37.21
C ALA A 434 -3.05 18.08 35.92
N GLY A 435 -2.93 19.37 35.61
CA GLY A 435 -2.11 19.88 34.51
C GLY A 435 -0.64 19.51 34.66
N TYR A 436 -0.05 19.72 35.84
CA TYR A 436 1.33 19.28 36.10
C TYR A 436 1.47 17.77 35.98
N ALA A 437 0.53 17.00 36.52
CA ALA A 437 0.53 15.53 36.41
C ALA A 437 0.52 15.07 34.94
N ALA A 438 -0.32 15.69 34.11
CA ALA A 438 -0.45 15.40 32.67
C ALA A 438 0.81 15.71 31.87
N LEU A 439 1.56 16.75 32.27
CA LEU A 439 2.80 17.17 31.60
C LEU A 439 4.06 16.45 32.08
N THR A 440 3.98 15.58 33.10
CA THR A 440 5.16 14.82 33.55
C THR A 440 5.70 13.89 32.47
N ASP A 441 7.04 13.72 32.45
CA ASP A 441 7.71 12.73 31.59
C ASP A 441 7.24 11.30 31.89
N LEU A 442 6.89 11.03 33.15
CA LEU A 442 6.37 9.73 33.57
C LEU A 442 5.00 9.44 32.94
N ASN A 443 4.07 10.42 32.95
CA ASN A 443 2.80 10.28 32.25
C ASN A 443 3.01 10.09 30.74
N ALA A 444 3.87 10.91 30.13
CA ALA A 444 4.21 10.80 28.71
C ALA A 444 4.78 9.41 28.34
N SER A 445 5.63 8.84 29.19
CA SER A 445 6.17 7.49 29.02
C SER A 445 5.08 6.43 29.15
N ASN A 446 4.23 6.55 30.17
CA ASN A 446 3.17 5.58 30.46
C ASN A 446 2.15 5.46 29.33
N ILE A 447 1.78 6.57 28.68
CA ILE A 447 0.83 6.56 27.55
C ILE A 447 1.50 6.28 26.20
N GLY A 448 2.82 6.06 26.16
CA GLY A 448 3.55 5.87 24.91
C GLY A 448 3.50 7.12 24.01
N PHE A 449 3.50 8.33 24.57
CA PHE A 449 3.28 9.59 23.84
C PHE A 449 4.24 9.76 22.65
N ALA A 450 5.49 9.33 22.79
CA ALA A 450 6.48 9.39 21.71
C ALA A 450 6.12 8.48 20.52
N ALA A 451 5.46 7.34 20.76
CA ALA A 451 5.01 6.45 19.69
C ALA A 451 3.82 7.05 18.93
N LEU A 452 2.96 7.81 19.61
CA LEU A 452 1.82 8.47 18.99
C LEU A 452 2.25 9.47 17.90
N VAL A 453 3.46 10.03 17.96
CA VAL A 453 4.00 10.91 16.91
C VAL A 453 4.06 10.19 15.56
N LEU A 454 4.28 8.87 15.59
CA LEU A 454 4.38 8.05 14.40
C LEU A 454 3.04 7.38 14.04
N THR A 455 2.22 7.05 15.04
CA THR A 455 1.02 6.25 14.84
C THR A 455 -0.28 7.05 14.83
N GLY A 456 -0.25 8.29 15.29
CA GLY A 456 -1.43 9.11 15.61
C GLY A 456 -2.14 8.63 16.88
N LEU A 457 -2.94 9.52 17.48
CA LEU A 457 -3.89 9.18 18.53
C LEU A 457 -5.17 8.60 17.89
N PRO A 458 -5.53 7.34 18.17
CA PRO A 458 -6.78 6.77 17.66
C PRO A 458 -7.99 7.44 18.31
N TYR A 459 -9.00 7.76 17.51
CA TYR A 459 -10.26 8.29 18.00
C TYR A 459 -11.46 7.86 17.15
N LEU A 460 -12.64 7.84 17.77
CA LEU A 460 -13.92 7.70 17.09
C LEU A 460 -14.62 9.06 17.02
N PRO A 461 -15.38 9.34 15.95
CA PRO A 461 -16.27 10.50 15.93
C PRO A 461 -17.18 10.46 17.17
N ALA A 462 -17.30 11.57 17.88
CA ALA A 462 -18.17 11.64 19.04
C ALA A 462 -19.61 11.27 18.62
N GLN A 463 -20.15 10.19 19.21
CA GLN A 463 -21.58 9.91 19.08
C GLN A 463 -22.34 11.13 19.64
N PRO A 464 -23.44 11.59 18.99
CA PRO A 464 -24.31 12.56 19.61
C PRO A 464 -24.73 12.04 21.00
N PRO A 465 -24.86 12.90 22.01
CA PRO A 465 -25.23 12.45 23.34
C PRO A 465 -26.52 11.65 23.26
N MET A 466 -26.50 10.41 23.76
CA MET A 466 -27.71 9.61 23.93
C MET A 466 -28.71 10.46 24.71
N PRO A 467 -29.97 10.60 24.23
CA PRO A 467 -30.98 11.33 24.99
C PRO A 467 -31.07 10.71 26.38
N ALA A 468 -30.97 11.53 27.42
CA ALA A 468 -31.11 11.10 28.80
C ALA A 468 -32.46 10.37 28.94
N ALA A 469 -32.40 9.13 29.44
CA ALA A 469 -33.57 8.29 29.69
C ALA A 469 -34.41 8.82 30.87
#